data_AF-X1PGL9-F1
#
_entry.id   AF-X1PGL9-F1
#
_cell.length_a   1.000
_cell.length_b   1.000
_cell.length_c   1.000
_cell.angle_alpha   90.00
_cell.angle_beta   90.00
_cell.angle_gamma   90.00
#
_symmetry.space_group_name_H-M   'P 1'
#
loop_
_entity.id
_entity.type
_entity.pdbx_description
1 polymer ?
#
loop_
_entity_poly.entity_id
_entity_poly.type
_entity_poly.pdbx_seq_one_letter_code
_entity_poly.pdbx_strand_id
1 'polypeptide(L)'
;GDYRKQFGFSEVFLFLLGVNFWNFFGAGVMGFIINLPIANYYEHGTYLTVNHGHAALMGVYGNLALAAILFCCQLLFKSNFWNPRIIKTVFWSINVGLLLMVLMDLFPAGVWQFKTVTESGLWYARSNQFIDSAGFQTLSWMRILGGAIFTLGGVIPLTWFILSRRKNLKNSAAEMEINKLEHGEVENQMA
;
A
#
# COMPACT_ATOMS: atom_id res chain seq x y z
N GLY A 1 19.17 -6.55 -19.51
CA GLY A 1 18.11 -7.56 -19.33
C GLY A 1 17.04 -7.23 -20.35
N ASP A 2 16.84 -8.13 -21.31
CA ASP A 2 16.04 -7.95 -22.51
C ASP A 2 14.58 -7.56 -22.20
N TYR A 3 14.19 -6.33 -22.56
CA TYR A 3 12.87 -5.74 -22.29
C TYR A 3 11.76 -6.36 -23.15
N ARG A 4 12.12 -7.15 -24.18
CA ARG A 4 11.17 -7.77 -25.12
C ARG A 4 10.54 -9.07 -24.62
N LYS A 5 10.99 -9.61 -23.47
CA LYS A 5 10.49 -10.88 -22.90
C LYS A 5 9.70 -10.73 -21.61
N GLN A 6 9.49 -9.51 -21.12
CA GLN A 6 8.72 -9.27 -19.89
C GLN A 6 7.25 -9.04 -20.22
N PHE A 7 6.39 -9.91 -19.70
CA PHE A 7 4.94 -9.74 -19.71
C PHE A 7 4.61 -8.35 -19.13
N GLY A 8 3.72 -7.62 -19.81
CA GLY A 8 3.45 -6.20 -19.58
C GLY A 8 3.31 -5.85 -18.09
N PHE A 9 3.89 -4.71 -17.70
CA PHE A 9 3.72 -4.08 -16.38
C PHE A 9 3.93 -5.02 -15.17
N SER A 10 4.99 -5.83 -15.17
CA SER A 10 5.29 -6.81 -14.10
C SER A 10 5.27 -6.22 -12.68
N GLU A 11 5.63 -4.95 -12.54
CA GLU A 11 5.60 -4.22 -11.27
C GLU A 11 4.19 -3.85 -10.82
N VAL A 12 3.31 -3.46 -11.74
CA VAL A 12 1.90 -3.17 -11.46
C VAL A 12 1.19 -4.44 -10.98
N PHE A 13 1.46 -5.58 -11.62
CA PHE A 13 0.95 -6.87 -11.18
C PHE A 13 1.42 -7.27 -9.77
N LEU A 14 2.62 -6.88 -9.37
CA LEU A 14 3.11 -7.10 -8.01
C LEU A 14 2.24 -6.37 -6.98
N PHE A 15 1.87 -5.10 -7.25
CA PHE A 15 0.94 -4.36 -6.40
C PHE A 15 -0.46 -4.99 -6.38
N LEU A 16 -0.98 -5.45 -7.52
CA LEU A 16 -2.27 -6.16 -7.58
C LEU A 16 -2.25 -7.48 -6.80
N LEU A 17 -1.13 -8.20 -6.80
CA LEU A 17 -0.96 -9.37 -5.94
C LEU A 17 -1.00 -8.98 -4.45
N GLY A 18 -0.37 -7.86 -4.09
CA GLY A 18 -0.47 -7.26 -2.77
C GLY A 18 -1.92 -6.92 -2.38
N VAL A 19 -2.69 -6.33 -3.29
CA VAL A 19 -4.12 -6.03 -3.08
C VAL A 19 -4.90 -7.29 -2.72
N ASN A 20 -4.68 -8.39 -3.44
CA ASN A 20 -5.37 -9.66 -3.16
C ASN A 20 -5.01 -10.22 -1.77
N PHE A 21 -3.72 -10.17 -1.41
CA PHE A 21 -3.27 -10.58 -0.08
C PHE A 21 -3.94 -9.75 1.03
N TRP A 22 -3.91 -8.43 0.92
CA TRP A 22 -4.51 -7.54 1.92
C TRP A 22 -6.03 -7.57 1.92
N ASN A 23 -6.65 -7.93 0.80
CA ASN A 23 -8.10 -8.13 0.74
C ASN A 23 -8.51 -9.36 1.56
N PHE A 24 -7.78 -10.47 1.40
CA PHE A 24 -8.01 -11.65 2.23
C PHE A 24 -7.65 -11.40 3.70
N PHE A 25 -6.46 -10.86 3.97
CA PHE A 25 -5.94 -10.73 5.33
C PHE A 25 -6.53 -9.53 6.08
N GLY A 26 -6.48 -8.34 5.50
CA GLY A 26 -6.95 -7.10 6.11
C GLY A 26 -8.47 -6.98 6.10
N ALA A 27 -9.11 -7.13 4.95
CA ALA A 27 -10.56 -7.03 4.87
C ALA A 27 -11.27 -8.30 5.35
N GLY A 28 -10.80 -9.48 4.94
CA GLY A 28 -11.36 -10.77 5.33
C GLY A 28 -11.09 -11.12 6.79
N VAL A 29 -9.86 -11.51 7.13
CA VAL A 29 -9.52 -12.03 8.47
C VAL A 29 -9.73 -10.97 9.56
N MET A 30 -9.10 -9.80 9.43
CA MET A 30 -9.20 -8.76 10.47
C MET A 30 -10.60 -8.12 10.52
N GLY A 31 -11.30 -8.04 9.38
CA GLY A 31 -12.67 -7.53 9.35
C GLY A 31 -13.68 -8.50 9.96
N PHE A 32 -13.50 -9.80 9.75
CA PHE A 32 -14.37 -10.82 10.33
C PHE A 32 -14.29 -10.87 11.86
N ILE A 33 -13.09 -10.69 12.42
CA ILE A 33 -12.87 -10.63 13.88
C ILE A 33 -13.77 -9.58 14.52
N ILE A 34 -13.93 -8.42 13.88
CA ILE A 34 -14.66 -7.29 14.45
C ILE A 34 -16.15 -7.19 14.02
N ASN A 35 -16.64 -8.17 13.26
CA ASN A 35 -17.96 -8.11 12.63
C ASN A 35 -19.04 -8.85 13.43
N LEU A 36 -18.66 -9.87 14.21
CA LEU A 36 -19.59 -10.63 15.03
C LEU A 36 -20.27 -9.70 16.05
N PRO A 37 -21.60 -9.65 16.18
CA PRO A 37 -22.28 -8.70 17.06
C PRO A 37 -21.81 -8.77 18.53
N ILE A 38 -21.51 -9.98 19.01
CA ILE A 38 -20.99 -10.19 20.37
C ILE A 38 -19.57 -9.66 20.53
N ALA A 39 -18.73 -9.79 19.51
CA ALA A 39 -17.39 -9.22 19.50
C ALA A 39 -17.51 -7.69 19.44
N ASN A 40 -18.29 -7.17 18.48
CA ASN A 40 -18.42 -5.74 18.21
C ASN A 40 -18.92 -4.99 19.42
N TYR A 41 -19.77 -5.60 20.25
CA TYR A 41 -20.16 -5.01 21.53
C TYR A 41 -18.97 -4.60 22.42
N TYR A 42 -17.88 -5.38 22.43
CA TYR A 42 -16.68 -5.11 23.23
C TYR A 42 -15.57 -4.40 22.46
N GLU A 43 -15.42 -4.61 21.14
CA GLU A 43 -14.37 -3.93 20.36
C GLU A 43 -14.78 -2.61 19.70
N HIS A 44 -16.05 -2.20 19.77
CA HIS A 44 -16.49 -0.99 19.08
C HIS A 44 -15.69 0.24 19.55
N GLY A 45 -15.00 0.90 18.61
CA GLY A 45 -14.17 2.08 18.91
C GLY A 45 -12.83 1.77 19.60
N THR A 46 -12.34 0.54 19.47
CA THR A 46 -11.03 0.10 19.99
C THR A 46 -9.95 0.06 18.91
N TYR A 47 -8.71 -0.24 19.31
CA TYR A 47 -7.56 -0.36 18.40
C TYR A 47 -7.70 -1.49 17.36
N LEU A 48 -8.55 -2.51 17.59
CA LEU A 48 -8.83 -3.56 16.58
C LEU A 48 -9.54 -3.01 15.34
N THR A 49 -10.44 -2.04 15.51
CA THR A 49 -11.08 -1.36 14.36
C THR A 49 -10.04 -0.57 13.56
N VAL A 50 -9.11 0.10 14.25
CA VAL A 50 -8.01 0.84 13.61
C VAL A 50 -7.07 -0.13 12.87
N ASN A 51 -6.84 -1.31 13.46
CA ASN A 51 -6.04 -2.38 12.86
C ASN A 51 -6.61 -2.85 11.52
N HIS A 52 -7.88 -3.23 11.53
CA HIS A 52 -8.62 -3.59 10.31
C HIS A 52 -8.64 -2.42 9.33
N GLY A 53 -8.88 -1.19 9.79
CA GLY A 53 -8.92 0.01 8.96
C GLY A 53 -7.63 0.23 8.18
N HIS A 54 -6.45 0.13 8.82
CA HIS A 54 -5.18 0.28 8.12
C HIS A 54 -4.90 -0.89 7.17
N ALA A 55 -5.15 -2.13 7.63
CA ALA A 55 -4.93 -3.33 6.83
C ALA A 55 -5.82 -3.37 5.57
N ALA A 56 -7.08 -2.95 5.68
CA ALA A 56 -8.03 -2.92 4.57
C ALA A 56 -7.86 -1.68 3.70
N LEU A 57 -7.85 -0.46 4.28
CA LEU A 57 -7.81 0.77 3.51
C LEU A 57 -6.47 0.96 2.80
N MET A 58 -5.36 0.92 3.53
CA MET A 58 -4.03 1.08 2.91
C MET A 58 -3.63 -0.18 2.14
N GLY A 59 -3.89 -1.36 2.70
CA GLY A 59 -3.50 -2.63 2.08
C GLY A 59 -4.25 -2.95 0.78
N VAL A 60 -5.55 -2.66 0.69
CA VAL A 60 -6.36 -2.91 -0.52
C VAL A 60 -6.40 -1.66 -1.39
N TYR A 61 -7.04 -0.59 -0.92
CA TYR A 61 -7.26 0.60 -1.75
C TYR A 61 -5.98 1.39 -1.98
N GLY A 62 -5.09 1.47 -1.00
CA GLY A 62 -3.78 2.12 -1.14
C GLY A 62 -2.91 1.42 -2.19
N ASN A 63 -2.74 0.10 -2.09
CA ASN A 63 -1.99 -0.67 -3.11
C ASN A 63 -2.65 -0.63 -4.50
N LEU A 64 -3.99 -0.60 -4.57
CA LEU A 64 -4.71 -0.45 -5.83
C LEU A 64 -4.45 0.93 -6.47
N ALA A 65 -4.50 2.00 -5.68
CA ALA A 65 -4.19 3.34 -6.15
C ALA A 65 -2.74 3.46 -6.63
N LEU A 66 -1.79 2.86 -5.90
CA LEU A 66 -0.38 2.80 -6.30
C LEU A 66 -0.19 2.02 -7.61
N ALA A 67 -0.86 0.88 -7.78
CA ALA A 67 -0.86 0.12 -9.02
C ALA A 67 -1.37 0.98 -10.19
N ALA A 68 -2.48 1.70 -10.01
CA ALA A 68 -3.04 2.58 -11.03
C ALA A 68 -2.11 3.74 -11.39
N ILE A 69 -1.49 4.39 -10.39
CA ILE A 69 -0.52 5.47 -10.63
C ILE A 69 0.70 4.95 -11.39
N LEU A 70 1.25 3.79 -10.99
CA LEU A 70 2.40 3.19 -11.67
C LEU A 70 2.07 2.78 -13.10
N PHE A 71 0.87 2.27 -13.33
CA PHE A 71 0.36 1.96 -14.67
C PHE A 71 0.30 3.21 -15.55
N CYS A 72 -0.29 4.30 -15.06
CA CYS A 72 -0.31 5.59 -15.76
C CYS A 72 1.10 6.13 -16.02
N CYS A 73 2.00 6.06 -15.03
CA CYS A 73 3.39 6.50 -15.19
C CYS A 73 4.14 5.67 -16.24
N GLN A 74 3.91 4.37 -16.32
CA GLN A 74 4.57 3.50 -17.28
C GLN A 74 4.09 3.75 -18.72
N LEU A 75 2.84 4.18 -18.90
CA LEU A 75 2.32 4.62 -20.20
C LEU A 75 2.85 6.00 -20.62
N LEU A 76 3.10 6.89 -19.66
CA LEU A 76 3.53 8.28 -19.92
C LEU A 76 5.04 8.46 -20.05
N PHE A 77 5.87 7.62 -19.42
CA PHE A 77 7.32 7.76 -19.43
C PHE A 77 7.99 6.96 -20.57
N LYS A 78 9.12 7.47 -21.07
CA LYS A 78 9.98 6.73 -22.01
C LYS A 78 10.59 5.51 -21.32
N SER A 79 10.53 4.35 -21.98
CA SER A 79 10.98 3.04 -21.47
C SER A 79 12.41 3.06 -20.89
N ASN A 80 13.33 3.85 -21.47
CA ASN A 80 14.73 3.93 -21.04
C ASN A 80 14.97 4.45 -19.61
N PHE A 81 13.98 5.07 -18.96
CA PHE A 81 14.15 5.66 -17.62
C PHE A 81 13.48 4.86 -16.49
N TRP A 82 12.86 3.72 -16.82
CA TRP A 82 12.19 2.85 -15.87
C TRP A 82 13.20 1.98 -15.11
N ASN A 83 13.23 2.09 -13.78
CA ASN A 83 14.10 1.26 -12.95
C ASN A 83 13.27 0.27 -12.11
N PRO A 84 13.20 -1.02 -12.52
CA PRO A 84 12.38 -2.03 -11.85
C PRO A 84 12.82 -2.31 -10.41
N ARG A 85 14.10 -2.07 -10.07
CA ARG A 85 14.63 -2.35 -8.73
C ARG A 85 14.06 -1.41 -7.69
N ILE A 86 13.95 -0.12 -8.02
CA ILE A 86 13.41 0.90 -7.10
C ILE A 86 11.95 0.59 -6.76
N ILE A 87 11.15 0.23 -7.76
CA ILE A 87 9.73 -0.04 -7.59
C ILE A 87 9.50 -1.30 -6.74
N LYS A 88 10.32 -2.35 -6.93
CA LYS A 88 10.29 -3.52 -6.06
C LYS A 88 10.66 -3.20 -4.61
N THR A 89 11.67 -2.34 -4.39
CA THR A 89 12.02 -1.89 -3.03
C THR A 89 10.89 -1.11 -2.37
N VAL A 90 10.21 -0.23 -3.13
CA VAL A 90 9.03 0.51 -2.65
C VAL A 90 7.91 -0.45 -2.27
N PHE A 91 7.60 -1.41 -3.15
CA PHE A 91 6.58 -2.42 -2.89
C PHE A 91 6.85 -3.18 -1.59
N TRP A 92 8.06 -3.69 -1.42
CA TRP A 92 8.42 -4.44 -0.21
C TRP A 92 8.38 -3.55 1.03
N SER A 93 8.89 -2.32 0.96
CA SER A 93 8.88 -1.39 2.09
C SER A 93 7.45 -1.02 2.53
N ILE A 94 6.54 -0.80 1.58
CA ILE A 94 5.13 -0.47 1.88
C ILE A 94 4.42 -1.67 2.51
N ASN A 95 4.56 -2.87 1.93
CA ASN A 95 3.88 -4.06 2.43
C ASN A 95 4.46 -4.55 3.76
N VAL A 96 5.78 -4.58 3.91
CA VAL A 96 6.44 -4.97 5.16
C VAL A 96 6.21 -3.92 6.24
N GLY A 97 6.30 -2.62 5.91
CA GLY A 97 6.01 -1.55 6.86
C GLY A 97 4.58 -1.60 7.38
N LEU A 98 3.60 -1.82 6.49
CA LEU A 98 2.20 -1.98 6.87
C LEU A 98 1.98 -3.24 7.72
N LEU A 99 2.57 -4.38 7.32
CA LEU A 99 2.48 -5.63 8.08
C LEU A 99 3.08 -5.48 9.48
N LEU A 100 4.24 -4.82 9.58
CA LEU A 100 4.92 -4.58 10.85
C LEU A 100 4.07 -3.68 11.76
N MET A 101 3.49 -2.62 11.21
CA MET A 101 2.60 -1.71 11.93
C MET A 101 1.37 -2.46 12.48
N VAL A 102 0.73 -3.28 11.65
CA VAL A 102 -0.44 -4.09 12.03
C VAL A 102 -0.08 -5.13 13.11
N LEU A 103 1.02 -5.86 12.94
CA LEU A 103 1.35 -6.99 13.82
C LEU A 103 2.09 -6.60 15.10
N MET A 104 2.92 -5.56 15.10
CA MET A 104 3.71 -5.19 16.28
C MET A 104 2.97 -4.28 17.25
N ASP A 105 2.05 -3.45 16.77
CA ASP A 105 1.35 -2.47 17.60
C ASP A 105 -0.15 -2.69 17.58
N LEU A 106 -0.81 -2.49 16.43
CA LEU A 106 -2.26 -2.37 16.39
C LEU A 106 -2.97 -3.66 16.81
N PHE A 107 -2.44 -4.83 16.43
CA PHE A 107 -2.99 -6.11 16.83
C PHE A 107 -2.75 -6.43 18.32
N PRO A 108 -1.51 -6.40 18.88
CA PRO A 108 -1.28 -6.64 20.31
C PRO A 108 -1.99 -5.62 21.21
N ALA A 109 -1.96 -4.34 20.84
CA ALA A 109 -2.64 -3.27 21.58
C ALA A 109 -4.16 -3.46 21.54
N GLY A 110 -4.71 -3.86 20.39
CA GLY A 110 -6.12 -4.17 20.22
C GLY A 110 -6.59 -5.36 21.06
N VAL A 111 -5.83 -6.47 21.06
CA VAL A 111 -6.14 -7.66 21.88
C VAL A 111 -6.05 -7.34 23.36
N TRP A 112 -5.03 -6.59 23.78
CA TRP A 112 -4.90 -6.19 25.18
C TRP A 112 -6.03 -5.27 25.62
N GLN A 113 -6.39 -4.30 24.78
CA GLN A 113 -7.54 -3.42 25.03
C GLN A 113 -8.84 -4.22 25.10
N PHE A 114 -9.08 -5.16 24.18
CA PHE A 114 -10.26 -6.02 24.19
C PHE A 114 -10.41 -6.78 25.50
N LYS A 115 -9.32 -7.39 25.99
CA LYS A 115 -9.32 -8.08 27.30
C LYS A 115 -9.71 -7.13 28.43
N THR A 116 -9.12 -5.93 28.47
CA THR A 116 -9.45 -4.92 29.48
C THR A 116 -10.89 -4.44 29.40
N VAL A 117 -11.48 -4.33 28.20
CA VAL A 117 -12.90 -4.00 28.05
C VAL A 117 -13.79 -5.11 28.63
N THR A 118 -13.44 -6.39 28.41
CA THR A 118 -14.21 -7.51 28.95
C THR A 118 -14.15 -7.63 30.47
N GLU A 119 -13.03 -7.24 31.10
CA GLU A 119 -12.83 -7.36 32.55
C GLU A 119 -13.33 -6.11 33.32
N SER A 120 -13.01 -4.92 32.84
CA SER A 120 -13.21 -3.66 33.57
C SER A 120 -14.24 -2.73 32.91
N GLY A 121 -14.70 -3.04 31.70
CA GLY A 121 -15.60 -2.23 30.91
C GLY A 121 -14.89 -1.19 30.02
N LEU A 122 -15.62 -0.69 29.02
CA LEU A 122 -15.09 0.22 27.98
C LEU A 122 -14.60 1.57 28.55
N TRP A 123 -15.22 2.04 29.63
CA TRP A 123 -14.85 3.31 30.28
C TRP A 123 -13.40 3.28 30.79
N TYR A 124 -12.95 2.14 31.31
CA TYR A 124 -11.59 1.99 31.83
C TYR A 124 -10.58 1.81 30.69
N ALA A 125 -10.92 1.02 29.67
CA ALA A 125 -10.08 0.80 28.49
C ALA A 125 -9.87 2.05 27.62
N ARG A 126 -10.69 3.10 27.81
CA ARG A 126 -10.56 4.42 27.18
C ARG A 126 -10.07 5.51 28.13
N SER A 127 -9.81 5.17 29.40
CA SER A 127 -9.31 6.11 30.39
C SER A 127 -7.85 6.47 30.13
N ASN A 128 -7.43 7.66 30.57
CA ASN A 128 -6.03 8.09 30.49
C ASN A 128 -5.09 7.13 31.23
N GLN A 129 -5.55 6.51 32.32
CA GLN A 129 -4.74 5.54 33.08
C GLN A 129 -4.32 4.32 32.23
N PHE A 130 -5.18 3.88 31.31
CA PHE A 130 -4.87 2.76 30.41
C PHE A 130 -3.96 3.21 29.25
N ILE A 131 -4.25 4.37 28.66
CA ILE A 131 -3.49 4.91 27.51
C ILE A 131 -2.07 5.31 27.92
N ASP A 132 -1.92 5.91 29.11
CA ASP A 132 -0.62 6.31 29.65
C ASP A 132 0.15 5.15 30.30
N SER A 133 -0.42 3.94 30.31
CA SER A 133 0.27 2.77 30.85
C SER A 133 1.55 2.48 30.05
N ALA A 134 2.62 2.10 30.77
CA ALA A 134 3.93 1.84 30.17
C ALA A 134 3.88 0.77 29.06
N GLY A 135 3.00 -0.23 29.21
CA GLY A 135 2.78 -1.25 28.17
C GLY A 135 2.19 -0.65 26.88
N PHE A 136 1.23 0.27 27.00
CA PHE A 136 0.52 0.82 25.85
C PHE A 136 1.40 1.81 25.08
N GLN A 137 2.18 2.60 25.82
CA GLN A 137 3.20 3.47 25.23
C GLN A 137 4.29 2.67 24.53
N THR A 138 4.75 1.55 25.09
CA THR A 138 5.78 0.71 24.46
C THR A 138 5.32 0.18 23.10
N LEU A 139 4.09 -0.33 23.02
CA LEU A 139 3.49 -0.76 21.75
C LEU A 139 3.37 0.41 20.76
N SER A 140 2.91 1.57 21.24
CA SER A 140 2.80 2.78 20.42
C SER A 140 4.15 3.25 19.85
N TRP A 141 5.25 3.06 20.60
CA TRP A 141 6.60 3.33 20.11
C TRP A 141 7.05 2.30 19.07
N MET A 142 6.69 1.01 19.22
CA MET A 142 6.94 -0.01 18.20
C MET A 142 6.20 0.31 16.89
N ARG A 143 5.04 0.98 16.94
CA ARG A 143 4.34 1.48 15.75
C ARG A 143 5.21 2.40 14.90
N ILE A 144 6.02 3.25 15.52
CA ILE A 144 6.88 4.20 14.81
C ILE A 144 7.92 3.48 13.96
N LEU A 145 8.38 2.30 14.38
CA LEU A 145 9.32 1.49 13.59
C LEU A 145 8.67 1.03 12.27
N GLY A 146 7.44 0.52 12.31
CA GLY A 146 6.68 0.16 11.11
C GLY A 146 6.36 1.36 10.23
N GLY A 147 5.92 2.46 10.84
CA GLY A 147 5.64 3.72 10.14
C GLY A 147 6.88 4.35 9.48
N ALA A 148 8.05 4.21 10.09
CA ALA A 148 9.32 4.69 9.54
C ALA A 148 9.71 3.90 8.30
N ILE A 149 9.60 2.56 8.30
CA ILE A 149 9.88 1.73 7.13
C ILE A 149 8.91 2.05 5.99
N PHE A 150 7.61 2.19 6.31
CA PHE A 150 6.59 2.56 5.35
C PHE A 150 6.88 3.93 4.69
N THR A 151 7.21 4.94 5.49
CA THR A 151 7.40 6.30 5.01
C THR A 151 8.74 6.49 4.32
N LEU A 152 9.84 6.09 4.98
CA LEU A 152 11.20 6.29 4.49
C LEU A 152 11.55 5.34 3.34
N GLY A 153 11.09 4.09 3.37
CA GLY A 153 11.38 3.09 2.34
C GLY A 153 10.35 3.05 1.21
N GLY A 154 9.11 3.46 1.47
CA GLY A 154 8.01 3.38 0.50
C GLY A 154 7.65 4.73 -0.12
N VAL A 155 7.11 5.63 0.70
CA VAL A 155 6.50 6.88 0.24
C VAL A 155 7.54 7.85 -0.34
N ILE A 156 8.67 8.06 0.35
CA ILE A 156 9.71 9.00 -0.10
C ILE A 156 10.34 8.55 -1.44
N PRO A 157 10.79 7.29 -1.61
CA PRO A 157 11.40 6.87 -2.86
C PRO A 157 10.41 6.87 -4.03
N LEU A 158 9.14 6.54 -3.77
CA LEU A 158 8.09 6.61 -4.79
C LEU A 158 7.84 8.06 -5.24
N THR A 159 7.70 8.97 -4.28
CA THR A 159 7.46 10.40 -4.57
C THR A 159 8.64 11.00 -5.32
N TRP A 160 9.86 10.69 -4.89
CA TRP A 160 11.08 11.07 -5.60
C TRP A 160 11.12 10.51 -7.03
N PHE A 161 10.77 9.23 -7.20
CA PHE A 161 10.73 8.59 -8.52
C PHE A 161 9.76 9.29 -9.47
N ILE A 162 8.55 9.61 -9.02
CA ILE A 162 7.53 10.30 -9.82
C ILE A 162 7.98 11.73 -10.16
N LEU A 163 8.45 12.50 -9.16
CA LEU A 163 8.84 13.90 -9.35
C LEU A 163 10.08 14.06 -10.23
N SER A 164 11.10 13.21 -10.04
CA SER A 164 12.33 13.24 -10.83
C SER A 164 12.08 12.95 -12.31
N ARG A 165 11.04 12.18 -12.63
CA ARG A 165 10.72 11.76 -14.01
C ARG A 165 9.67 12.63 -14.71
N ARG A 166 9.03 13.58 -14.03
CA ARG A 166 8.04 14.52 -14.60
C ARG A 166 8.55 15.26 -15.85
N LYS A 167 9.86 15.54 -15.96
CA LYS A 167 10.44 16.26 -17.10
C LYS A 167 10.65 15.40 -18.36
N ASN A 168 10.49 14.08 -18.27
CA ASN A 168 10.76 13.12 -19.34
C ASN A 168 9.49 12.40 -19.83
N LEU A 169 8.38 13.14 -19.92
CA LEU A 169 7.13 12.65 -20.48
C LEU A 169 7.31 12.34 -21.98
N LYS A 170 6.65 11.30 -22.48
CA LYS A 170 6.53 11.07 -23.92
C LYS A 170 5.80 12.27 -24.54
N ASN A 171 6.42 12.91 -25.53
CA ASN A 171 5.73 13.91 -26.33
C ASN A 171 4.73 13.18 -27.22
N SER A 172 3.45 13.23 -26.84
CA SER A 172 2.35 12.61 -27.59
C SER A 172 2.30 13.03 -29.07
N ALA A 173 2.76 14.25 -29.37
CA ALA A 173 2.88 14.76 -30.74
C ALA A 173 3.95 14.04 -31.58
N ALA A 174 5.10 13.71 -31.00
CA ALA A 174 6.21 13.09 -31.74
C ALA A 174 5.93 11.62 -32.08
N GLU A 175 5.23 10.90 -31.20
CA GLU A 175 4.91 9.49 -31.43
C GLU A 175 3.72 9.32 -32.40
N MET A 176 2.79 10.28 -32.42
CA MET A 176 1.71 10.32 -33.42
C MET A 176 2.23 10.67 -34.82
N GLU A 177 3.26 11.52 -34.94
CA GLU A 177 3.91 11.78 -36.23
C GLU A 177 4.73 10.59 -36.73
N ILE A 178 5.51 9.92 -35.87
CA ILE A 178 6.26 8.71 -36.26
C ILE A 178 5.31 7.60 -36.72
N ASN A 179 4.19 7.39 -36.01
CA ASN A 179 3.23 6.35 -36.36
C ASN A 179 2.45 6.71 -37.66
N LYS A 180 2.23 8.01 -37.93
CA LYS A 180 1.71 8.48 -39.23
C LYS A 180 2.71 8.28 -40.37
N LEU A 181 4.00 8.49 -40.13
CA LEU A 181 5.05 8.31 -41.14
C LEU A 181 5.25 6.82 -41.45
N GLU A 182 5.28 5.95 -40.44
CA GLU A 182 5.36 4.50 -40.64
C GLU A 182 4.12 3.95 -41.36
N HIS A 183 2.90 4.39 -41.01
CA HIS A 183 1.69 3.96 -41.74
C HIS A 183 1.59 4.57 -43.15
N GLY A 184 2.04 5.80 -43.35
CA GLY A 184 2.05 6.45 -44.67
C GLY A 184 3.07 5.84 -45.64
N GLU A 185 4.25 5.42 -45.15
CA GLU A 185 5.22 4.68 -45.97
C GLU A 185 4.73 3.28 -46.35
N VAL A 186 3.98 2.60 -45.45
CA VAL A 186 3.40 1.28 -45.72
C VAL A 186 2.26 1.34 -46.74
N GLU A 187 1.43 2.40 -46.73
CA GLU A 187 0.41 2.62 -47.76
C GLU A 187 1.02 2.90 -49.14
N ASN A 188 2.12 3.66 -49.20
CA ASN A 188 2.78 4.04 -50.44
C ASN A 188 3.68 2.93 -51.04
N GLN A 189 3.99 1.88 -50.27
CA GLN A 189 4.67 0.67 -50.77
C GLN A 189 3.69 -0.41 -51.27
N MET A 190 2.39 -0.27 -51.01
CA MET A 190 1.33 -1.20 -51.45
C MET A 190 0.48 -0.68 -52.62
N ALA A 191 0.74 0.54 -53.09
CA ALA A 191 0.13 1.15 -54.29
C ALA A 191 1.10 1.09 -55.49
#